data_AF-A0A7Y8L8N2-F1
#
_entry.id   AF-A0A7Y8L8N2-F1
#
_cell.length_a   1.000
_cell.length_b   1.000
_cell.length_c   1.000
_cell.angle_alpha   90.00
_cell.angle_beta   90.00
_cell.angle_gamma   90.00
#
_symmetry.space_group_name_H-M   'P 1'
#
loop_
_entity.id
_entity.type
_entity.pdbx_description
1 polymer ?
#
loop_
_entity_poly.entity_id
_entity_poly.type
_entity_poly.pdbx_seq_one_letter_code
_entity_poly.pdbx_strand_id
1 'polypeptide(L)'
;MNPEDVEKEMKKIVASLDRGTRLEAVLKEEKEYRLILSKGTHSERAVIAEDLMEDFLERGKRGQEVKKAVGKVISMLTMSAQKRR
;
A
#
# COMPACT_ATOMS: atom_id res chain seq x y z
N MET A 1 -9.27 -12.73 9.41
CA MET A 1 -8.06 -11.90 9.58
C MET A 1 -8.44 -10.61 10.31
N ASN A 2 -7.65 -10.17 11.30
CA ASN A 2 -7.92 -8.93 12.03
C ASN A 2 -7.46 -7.71 11.20
N PRO A 3 -8.30 -6.68 10.97
CA PRO A 3 -7.92 -5.47 10.24
C PRO A 3 -6.63 -4.80 10.73
N GLU A 4 -6.37 -4.86 12.05
CA GLU A 4 -5.16 -4.28 12.65
C GLU A 4 -3.87 -4.95 12.17
N ASP A 5 -3.90 -6.28 11.96
CA ASP A 5 -2.75 -7.03 11.48
C ASP A 5 -2.43 -6.69 10.02
N VAL A 6 -3.48 -6.55 9.20
CA VAL A 6 -3.36 -6.13 7.80
C VAL A 6 -2.71 -4.75 7.72
N GLU A 7 -3.21 -3.80 8.49
CA GLU A 7 -2.68 -2.44 8.51
C GLU A 7 -1.21 -2.41 8.96
N LYS A 8 -0.86 -3.20 9.97
CA LYS A 8 0.52 -3.31 10.47
C LYS A 8 1.49 -3.85 9.43
N GLU A 9 1.13 -4.93 8.73
CA GLU A 9 1.97 -5.48 7.67
C GLU A 9 2.11 -4.51 6.50
N MET A 10 1.02 -3.85 6.11
CA MET A 10 1.07 -2.86 5.04
C MET A 10 1.89 -1.63 5.41
N LYS A 11 1.85 -1.18 6.67
CA LYS A 11 2.74 -0.11 7.17
C LYS A 11 4.22 -0.49 7.00
N LYS A 12 4.60 -1.74 7.31
CA LYS A 12 5.98 -2.22 7.11
C LYS A 12 6.37 -2.19 5.64
N ILE A 13 5.48 -2.65 4.75
CA ILE A 13 5.73 -2.65 3.31
C ILE A 13 5.95 -1.21 2.80
N VAL A 14 5.04 -0.30 3.11
CA VAL A 14 5.13 1.11 2.71
C VAL A 14 6.43 1.73 3.21
N ALA A 15 6.76 1.56 4.50
CA ALA A 15 7.99 2.08 5.08
C ALA A 15 9.26 1.47 4.47
N SER A 16 9.21 0.21 4.04
CA SER A 16 10.32 -0.44 3.34
C SER A 16 10.55 0.08 1.92
N LEU A 17 9.49 0.60 1.28
CA LEU A 17 9.54 1.12 -0.08
C LEU A 17 9.91 2.60 -0.12
N ASP A 18 9.31 3.43 0.74
CA ASP A 18 9.61 4.86 0.85
C ASP A 18 9.29 5.36 2.26
N ARG A 19 10.32 5.85 2.96
CA ARG A 19 10.15 6.42 4.32
C ARG A 19 9.35 7.72 4.36
N GLY A 20 9.18 8.38 3.21
CA GLY A 20 8.42 9.63 3.07
C GLY A 20 6.92 9.41 2.84
N THR A 21 6.50 8.20 2.49
CA THR A 21 5.10 7.84 2.30
C THR A 21 4.50 7.28 3.58
N ARG A 22 3.26 7.69 3.89
CA ARG A 22 2.47 7.16 5.00
C ARG A 22 1.32 6.32 4.46
N LEU A 23 0.99 5.25 5.18
CA LEU A 23 -0.28 4.53 5.03
C LEU A 23 -1.31 5.19 5.95
N GLU A 24 -2.31 5.83 5.37
CA GLU A 24 -3.37 6.54 6.09
C GLU A 24 -4.51 5.61 6.49
N ALA A 25 -4.89 4.69 5.60
CA ALA A 25 -5.98 3.76 5.84
C ALA A 25 -5.85 2.50 4.99
N VAL A 26 -6.41 1.40 5.50
CA VAL A 26 -6.68 0.18 4.75
C VAL A 26 -8.18 -0.09 4.84
N LEU A 27 -8.85 -0.17 3.69
CA LEU A 27 -10.27 -0.46 3.60
C LEU A 27 -10.45 -1.80 2.89
N LYS A 28 -11.19 -2.72 3.51
CA LYS A 28 -11.64 -3.95 2.84
C LYS A 28 -12.99 -3.68 2.17
N GLU A 29 -13.03 -3.84 0.85
CA GLU A 29 -14.24 -3.88 0.04
C GLU A 29 -14.41 -5.29 -0.53
N GLU A 30 -15.60 -5.62 -1.06
CA GLU A 30 -16.06 -7.00 -1.35
C GLU A 30 -14.97 -8.01 -1.73
N LYS A 31 -14.14 -7.70 -2.72
CA LYS A 31 -13.05 -8.57 -3.21
C LYS A 31 -11.70 -7.87 -3.31
N GLU A 32 -11.54 -6.73 -2.64
CA GLU A 32 -10.35 -5.88 -2.79
C GLU A 32 -9.98 -5.15 -1.50
N TYR A 33 -8.68 -4.92 -1.30
CA TYR A 33 -8.14 -4.02 -0.30
C TYR A 33 -7.72 -2.71 -0.95
N ARG A 34 -8.25 -1.59 -0.43
CA ARG A 34 -7.85 -0.24 -0.81
C ARG A 34 -6.91 0.33 0.24
N LEU A 35 -5.71 0.67 -0.19
CA LEU A 35 -4.69 1.33 0.60
C LEU A 35 -4.69 2.81 0.26
N ILE A 36 -4.88 3.68 1.25
CA ILE A 36 -4.73 5.13 1.09
C ILE A 36 -3.32 5.49 1.51
N LEU A 37 -2.53 5.99 0.56
CA LEU A 37 -1.14 6.38 0.75
C LEU A 37 -1.01 7.90 0.63
N SER A 38 -0.19 8.52 1.47
CA SER A 38 0.06 9.97 1.41
C SER A 38 1.56 10.29 1.39
N LYS A 39 1.92 11.39 0.75
CA LYS A 39 3.27 11.97 0.78
C LYS A 39 3.17 13.49 0.68
N GLY A 40 3.48 14.18 1.77
CA GLY A 40 3.26 15.63 1.87
C GLY A 40 1.77 15.96 1.75
N THR A 41 1.40 16.81 0.79
CA THR A 41 0.00 17.17 0.53
C THR A 41 -0.68 16.30 -0.54
N HIS A 42 0.00 15.26 -1.04
CA HIS A 42 -0.53 14.38 -2.07
C HIS A 42 -0.98 13.06 -1.44
N SER A 43 -2.11 12.56 -1.91
CA SER A 43 -2.67 11.27 -1.51
C SER A 43 -3.07 10.48 -2.74
N GLU A 44 -2.78 9.18 -2.74
CA GLU A 44 -3.14 8.26 -3.81
C GLU A 44 -3.65 6.95 -3.24
N ARG A 45 -4.39 6.21 -4.06
CA ARG A 45 -4.96 4.91 -3.68
C ARG A 45 -4.26 3.78 -4.41
N ALA A 46 -3.88 2.74 -3.67
CA ALA A 46 -3.55 1.44 -4.25
C ALA A 46 -4.72 0.47 -4.05
N VAL A 47 -5.02 -0.30 -5.09
CA VAL A 47 -6.05 -1.34 -5.06
C VAL A 47 -5.34 -2.68 -5.19
N ILE A 48 -5.62 -3.60 -4.27
CA ILE A 48 -5.04 -4.95 -4.23
C ILE A 48 -6.20 -5.93 -4.17
N ALA A 49 -6.22 -6.92 -5.06
CA ALA A 49 -7.21 -7.98 -5.02
C ALA A 49 -7.12 -8.78 -3.70
N GLU A 50 -8.25 -9.22 -3.17
CA GLU A 50 -8.33 -9.96 -1.91
C GLU A 50 -7.46 -11.22 -1.93
N ASP A 51 -7.50 -11.99 -3.02
CA ASP A 51 -6.70 -13.21 -3.19
C ASP A 51 -5.20 -12.94 -3.09
N LEU A 52 -4.74 -11.85 -3.70
CA LEU A 52 -3.35 -11.42 -3.68
C LEU A 52 -2.92 -10.97 -2.27
N MET A 53 -3.81 -10.25 -1.58
CA MET A 53 -3.56 -9.77 -0.22
C MET A 53 -3.52 -10.93 0.79
N GLU A 54 -4.46 -11.87 0.68
CA GLU A 54 -4.55 -13.05 1.55
C GLU A 54 -3.38 -14.01 1.34
N ASP A 55 -2.99 -14.30 0.09
CA ASP A 55 -1.80 -15.10 -0.21
C ASP A 55 -0.52 -14.48 0.39
N PHE A 56 -0.44 -13.15 0.40
CA PHE A 56 0.67 -12.42 1.02
C PHE A 56 0.67 -12.53 2.54
N LEU A 57 -0.46 -12.24 3.18
CA LEU A 57 -0.54 -12.15 4.63
C LEU A 57 -0.55 -13.52 5.31
N GLU A 58 -1.22 -14.52 4.73
CA GLU A 58 -1.36 -15.84 5.34
C GLU A 58 -0.21 -16.79 4.98
N ARG A 59 0.30 -16.70 3.75
CA ARG A 59 1.26 -17.68 3.21
C ARG A 59 2.65 -17.10 2.98
N GLY A 60 2.82 -15.78 3.13
CA GLY A 60 4.06 -15.08 2.78
C GLY A 60 4.41 -15.16 1.29
N LYS A 61 3.47 -15.58 0.44
CA LYS A 61 3.66 -15.73 -1.01
C LYS A 61 3.28 -14.43 -1.71
N ARG A 62 3.72 -14.22 -2.95
CA ARG A 62 3.34 -13.04 -3.77
C ARG A 62 3.65 -11.66 -3.14
N GLY A 63 4.52 -11.59 -2.14
CA GLY A 63 4.91 -10.34 -1.50
C GLY A 63 5.63 -9.37 -2.46
N GLN A 64 6.26 -9.88 -3.52
CA GLN A 64 6.85 -9.03 -4.57
C GLN A 64 5.79 -8.33 -5.41
N GLU A 65 4.68 -9.01 -5.70
CA GLU A 65 3.55 -8.47 -6.45
C GLU A 65 2.84 -7.38 -5.65
N VAL A 66 2.61 -7.61 -4.35
CA VAL A 66 2.11 -6.58 -3.43
C VAL A 66 3.06 -5.38 -3.39
N LYS A 67 4.37 -5.60 -3.22
CA LYS A 67 5.38 -4.54 -3.24
C LYS A 67 5.39 -3.77 -4.56
N LYS A 68 5.24 -4.44 -5.71
CA LYS A 68 5.16 -3.79 -7.03
C LYS A 68 3.92 -2.93 -7.16
N ALA A 69 2.75 -3.43 -6.74
CA ALA A 69 1.50 -2.69 -6.79
C ALA A 69 1.58 -1.41 -5.93
N VAL A 70 2.03 -1.55 -4.68
CA VAL A 70 2.23 -0.42 -3.76
C VAL A 70 3.33 0.53 -4.28
N GLY A 71 4.45 -0.02 -4.74
CA GLY A 71 5.59 0.74 -5.26
C GLY A 71 5.24 1.61 -6.47
N LYS A 72 4.35 1.14 -7.36
CA LYS A 72 3.85 1.94 -8.49
C LYS A 72 3.11 3.19 -8.00
N VAL A 73 2.27 3.05 -6.98
CA VAL A 73 1.52 4.18 -6.40
C VAL A 73 2.44 5.14 -5.65
N ILE A 74 3.42 4.62 -4.90
CA ILE A 74 4.46 5.44 -4.25
C ILE A 74 5.29 6.23 -5.29
N SER A 75 5.61 5.61 -6.43
CA SER A 75 6.31 6.30 -7.52
C SER A 75 5.48 7.44 -8.08
N MET A 76 4.17 7.23 -8.30
CA MET A 76 3.25 8.30 -8.74
C MET A 76 3.19 9.45 -7.71
N LEU A 77 3.04 9.13 -6.42
CA LEU A 77 3.07 10.11 -5.34
C LEU A 77 4.37 10.92 -5.33
N THR A 78 5.50 10.25 -5.53
CA THR A 78 6.82 10.90 -5.52
C THR A 78 6.99 11.84 -6.72
N MET A 79 6.55 11.42 -7.92
CA MET A 79 6.57 12.28 -9.10
C MET A 79 5.66 13.51 -8.94
N SER A 80 4.47 13.33 -8.36
CA SER A 80 3.54 14.43 -8.08
C SER A 80 4.12 15.42 -7.05
N ALA A 81 4.79 14.91 -6.01
CA ALA A 81 5.45 15.74 -5.02
C ALA A 81 6.67 16.50 -5.58
N GLN A 82 7.42 15.90 -6.52
CA GLN A 82 8.59 16.52 -7.14
C GLN A 82 8.24 17.64 -8.13
N LYS A 83 7.14 17.51 -8.89
CA LYS A 83 6.70 18.55 -9.86
C LYS A 83 6.40 19.92 -9.25
N ARG A 84 6.32 20.04 -7.92
CA ARG A 84 6.08 21.29 -7.20
C ARG A 84 7.35 22.05 -6.78
N ARG A 85 8.52 21.41 -6.88
CA ARG A 85 9.83 22.06 -6.67
C ARG A 85 10.37 22.58 -7.99
#